data_AF-J3F2M5-F1
#
_entry.id   AF-J3F2M5-F1
#
_cell.length_a   1.000
_cell.length_b   1.000
_cell.length_c   1.000
_cell.angle_alpha   90.00
_cell.angle_beta   90.00
_cell.angle_gamma   90.00
#
_symmetry.space_group_name_H-M   'P 1'
#
loop_
_entity.id
_entity.type
_entity.pdbx_description
1 polymer ?
#
loop_
_entity_poly.entity_id
_entity_poly.type
_entity_poly.pdbx_seq_one_letter_code
_entity_poly.pdbx_strand_id
1 'polypeptide(L)' 'MSNEQAGIPAELTEALSENETAEKIFAALPSSHQNEYLRWIGEAKRAETRQRRAAKAVEMMVDKHG' A
#
# COMPACT_ATOMS: atom_id res chain seq x y z
N MET A 1 -17.80 15.23 5.55
CA MET A 1 -16.35 15.43 5.66
C MET A 1 -15.68 14.34 4.84
N SER A 2 -15.53 14.55 3.54
CA SER A 2 -14.82 13.63 2.66
C SER A 2 -13.34 13.75 3.00
N ASN A 3 -12.76 12.68 3.55
CA ASN A 3 -11.36 12.64 3.92
C ASN A 3 -10.51 12.48 2.65
N GLU A 4 -10.41 13.56 1.89
CA GLU A 4 -9.61 13.67 0.67
C GLU A 4 -8.23 14.25 1.03
N GLN A 5 -7.45 13.47 1.76
CA GLN A 5 -6.00 13.57 1.66
C GLN A 5 -5.56 12.43 0.72
N ALA A 6 -5.63 12.73 -0.58
CA ALA A 6 -5.17 11.89 -1.67
C ALA A 6 -3.63 11.82 -1.68
N GLY A 7 -3.09 11.13 -0.68
CA GLY A 7 -1.67 10.78 -0.55
C GLY A 7 -1.57 9.34 -0.11
N ILE A 8 -0.44 8.70 -0.39
CA ILE A 8 -0.18 7.31 -0.04
C ILE A 8 -0.58 7.07 1.43
N PRO A 9 -1.42 6.05 1.76
CA PRO A 9 -1.77 5.75 3.15
C PRO A 9 -0.52 5.62 4.00
N ALA A 10 -0.52 6.24 5.18
CA ALA A 10 0.62 6.19 6.09
C ALA A 10 0.99 4.74 6.42
N GLU A 11 -0.02 3.88 6.58
CA GLU A 11 0.15 2.45 6.84
C GLU A 11 0.87 1.74 5.69
N LEU A 12 0.66 2.15 4.44
CA LEU A 12 1.39 1.58 3.30
C LEU A 12 2.84 2.08 3.27
N THR A 13 3.05 3.36 3.56
CA THR A 13 4.41 3.94 3.59
C THR A 13 5.26 3.27 4.66
N GLU A 14 4.69 3.06 5.86
CA GLU A 14 5.33 2.34 6.96
C GLU A 14 5.67 0.90 6.56
N ALA A 15 4.71 0.16 6.00
CA ALA A 15 4.93 -1.22 5.57
C ALA A 15 5.99 -1.34 4.46
N LEU A 16 6.06 -0.39 3.52
CA LEU A 16 7.09 -0.36 2.47
C LEU A 16 8.47 -0.03 3.06
N SER A 17 8.55 0.85 4.07
CA SER A 17 9.83 1.20 4.72
C SER A 17 10.46 0.03 5.48
N GLU A 18 9.66 -0.94 5.91
CA GLU A 18 10.13 -2.19 6.53
C GLU A 18 10.62 -3.23 5.50
N ASN A 19 10.33 -3.03 4.21
CA ASN A 19 10.67 -3.97 3.15
C ASN A 19 11.14 -3.23 1.87
N GLU A 20 12.44 -2.98 1.80
CA GLU A 20 13.07 -2.30 0.65
C GLU A 20 12.80 -2.97 -0.70
N THR A 21 12.62 -4.29 -0.73
CA THR A 21 12.30 -5.02 -1.97
C THR A 21 10.90 -4.67 -2.44
N ALA A 22 9.91 -4.69 -1.53
CA ALA A 22 8.55 -4.28 -1.83
C ALA A 22 8.46 -2.79 -2.21
N GLU A 23 9.24 -1.92 -1.55
CA GLU A 23 9.34 -0.51 -1.91
C GLU A 23 9.80 -0.32 -3.35
N LYS A 24 10.87 -1.01 -3.76
CA LYS A 24 11.39 -0.97 -5.15
C LYS A 24 10.37 -1.51 -6.14
N ILE A 25 9.71 -2.61 -5.82
CA ILE A 25 8.66 -3.19 -6.68
C ILE A 25 7.51 -2.18 -6.81
N PHE A 26 7.02 -1.62 -5.70
CA PHE A 26 5.94 -0.64 -5.69
C PHE A 26 6.28 0.60 -6.52
N ALA A 27 7.48 1.14 -6.37
CA ALA A 27 7.96 2.27 -7.15
C ALA A 27 8.08 1.96 -8.66
N ALA A 28 8.38 0.71 -9.02
CA ALA A 28 8.45 0.26 -10.41
C ALA A 28 7.08 -0.10 -11.01
N LEU A 29 6.02 -0.28 -10.20
CA LEU A 29 4.69 -0.59 -10.69
C LEU A 29 4.09 0.58 -11.48
N PRO A 30 3.29 0.31 -12.52
CA PRO A 30 2.48 1.34 -13.17
C PRO A 30 1.56 2.03 -12.15
N SER A 31 1.28 3.33 -12.39
CA SER A 31 0.42 4.13 -11.52
C SER A 31 -0.98 3.54 -11.32
N SER A 32 -1.51 2.78 -12.29
CA SER A 32 -2.77 2.05 -12.15
C SER A 32 -2.72 0.99 -11.03
N HIS A 33 -1.66 0.19 -10.97
CA HIS A 33 -1.47 -0.84 -9.94
C HIS A 33 -1.18 -0.19 -8.59
N GLN A 34 -0.36 0.87 -8.55
CA GLN A 34 -0.13 1.63 -7.32
C GLN A 34 -1.47 2.13 -6.76
N ASN A 35 -2.26 2.83 -7.59
CA ASN A 35 -3.56 3.37 -7.21
C ASN A 35 -4.55 2.30 -6.74
N GLU A 36 -4.50 1.08 -7.28
CA GLU A 36 -5.32 -0.03 -6.82
C GLU A 36 -5.01 -0.41 -5.37
N TYR A 37 -3.72 -0.52 -5.01
CA TYR A 37 -3.30 -0.75 -3.63
C TYR A 37 -3.67 0.43 -2.73
N LEU A 38 -3.41 1.67 -3.17
CA LEU A 38 -3.76 2.87 -2.41
C LEU A 38 -5.26 2.92 -2.10
N ARG A 39 -6.09 2.66 -3.11
CA ARG A 39 -7.55 2.64 -2.96
C ARG A 39 -8.00 1.50 -2.06
N TRP A 40 -7.52 0.28 -2.29
CA TRP A 40 -7.89 -0.89 -1.47
C TRP A 40 -7.52 -0.69 0.00
N ILE A 41 -6.36 -0.12 0.30
CA ILE A 41 -5.97 0.19 1.68
C ILE A 41 -6.83 1.34 2.21
N GLY A 42 -6.93 2.46 1.48
CA GLY A 42 -7.67 3.66 1.90
C GLY A 42 -9.16 3.44 2.13
N GLU A 43 -9.80 2.49 1.42
CA GLU A 43 -11.20 2.13 1.61
C GLU A 43 -11.51 1.53 2.99
N ALA A 44 -10.51 1.02 3.71
CA ALA A 44 -10.71 0.47 5.04
C ALA A 44 -10.92 1.59 6.09
N LYS A 45 -12.10 1.57 6.73
CA LYS A 45 -12.50 2.56 7.74
C LYS A 45 -11.67 2.49 9.02
N ARG A 46 -11.21 1.30 9.41
CA ARG A 46 -10.43 1.08 10.64
C ARG A 46 -8.93 1.10 10.33
N ALA A 47 -8.15 1.81 11.15
CA ALA A 47 -6.69 1.89 11.02
C ALA A 47 -6.03 0.49 11.05
N GLU A 48 -6.45 -0.36 11.99
CA GLU A 48 -5.96 -1.73 12.08
C GLU A 48 -6.21 -2.54 10.80
N THR A 49 -7.33 -2.31 10.11
CA THR A 49 -7.61 -2.95 8.82
C THR A 49 -6.73 -2.38 7.71
N ARG A 50 -6.43 -1.08 7.71
CA ARG A 50 -5.47 -0.47 6.78
C ARG A 50 -4.07 -1.05 6.96
N GLN A 51 -3.61 -1.18 8.20
CA GLN A 51 -2.32 -1.81 8.52
C GLN A 51 -2.26 -3.26 8.02
N ARG A 52 -3.29 -4.06 8.29
CA ARG A 52 -3.36 -5.44 7.76
C ARG A 52 -3.33 -5.49 6.23
N ARG A 53 -4.07 -4.60 5.56
CA ARG A 53 -4.07 -4.52 4.08
C ARG A 53 -2.72 -4.04 3.53
N ALA A 54 -2.06 -3.10 4.19
CA ALA A 54 -0.74 -2.61 3.82
C ALA A 54 0.32 -3.71 3.92
N ALA A 55 0.38 -4.41 5.05
CA ALA A 55 1.26 -5.57 5.21
C ALA A 55 0.97 -6.63 4.14
N LYS A 56 -0.31 -6.90 3.86
CA LYS A 56 -0.68 -7.85 2.81
C LYS A 56 -0.28 -7.38 1.41
N ALA A 57 -0.34 -6.08 1.15
CA ALA A 57 0.08 -5.51 -0.13
C ALA A 57 1.58 -5.72 -0.36
N VAL A 58 2.41 -5.46 0.66
CA VAL A 58 3.85 -5.74 0.65
C VAL A 58 4.14 -7.21 0.37
N GLU A 59 3.47 -8.14 1.04
CA GLU A 59 3.60 -9.58 0.77
C GLU A 59 3.29 -9.92 -0.70
N MET A 60 2.17 -9.41 -1.24
CA MET A 60 1.75 -9.69 -2.62
C MET A 60 2.72 -9.11 -3.65
N MET A 61 3.30 -7.93 -3.38
CA MET A 61 4.29 -7.32 -4.27
C MET A 61 5.52 -8.21 -4.39
N VAL A 62 6.05 -8.68 -3.25
CA VAL A 62 7.22 -9.55 -3.18
C VAL A 62 6.92 -10.94 -3.74
N ASP A 63 5.78 -11.55 -3.41
CA ASP A 63 5.42 -12.90 -3.91
C ASP A 63 5.25 -12.92 -5.44
N LYS A 64 4.73 -11.84 -6.04
CA LYS A 64 4.46 -11.76 -7.48
C LYS A 64 5.69 -11.36 -8.32
N HIS A 65 6.71 -10.75 -7.72
CA HIS A 65 7.87 -10.21 -8.46
C HIS A 65 9.24 -10.61 -7.86
N GLY A 66 9.27 -11.42 -6.81
CA GLY A 66 10.46 -11.97 -6.16
C GLY A 66 10.87 -13.34 -6.68
#